data_AF-A0A388L1I6-F1
#
_entry.id   AF-A0A388L1I6-F1
#
_cell.length_a   1.000
_cell.length_b   1.000
_cell.length_c   1.000
_cell.angle_alpha   90.00
_cell.angle_beta   90.00
_cell.angle_gamma   90.00
#
_symmetry.space_group_name_H-M   'P 1'
#
loop_
_entity.id
_entity.type
_entity.pdbx_description
1 polymer ?
#
loop_
_entity_poly.entity_id
_entity_poly.type
_entity_poly.pdbx_seq_one_letter_code
_entity_poly.pdbx_strand_id
1 'polypeptide(L)'
;MTAVSRSPTLCASLRAPSPSTCTPHSRVFTTRHRCCSHRSRAFFTWRERAMDVDGDAVHDTLSKAERAAVAAAVNMIFIRCQLQRREGRMRAAIRTRQKKTLQSIHLDEEGSGAICDAVLQVCYAMGCGAFPRATPRWWMKRRTGGVWEDLRQCDGATEDYFKDKLRMSPRVFREIAETLSPFLQRRVTFYRKPLQPDLIVAFALYRWASGETYESGTCSFGIGRKSGLVAMRDVMSALLSGYRDKISWPTGLQKAVVLRAFADKGFPNCHGCIDCTHIFIDKPANCPGEDYYDRKRRFSVQTEVVVDLNLRVLDVFVGYPGSCHDVRIVHLSSLWGCAEAGELFTGPPVVLPFGERTNRYLLGDNGYPPSEWVVLPYGGASQHPSEIRFDNKQKTVRGAVERAFRRLKGMWRLFLRSHKTNMETLPQQFVAVCILHNILIDEGIPFNDNLLWEVRPDGVRRRVDLGMHRPLR
;
A
#
# COMPACT_ATOMS: atom_id res chain seq x y z
N MET A 1 -32.50 -64.66 -18.65
CA MET A 1 -31.20 -64.17 -18.13
C MET A 1 -30.80 -62.94 -18.92
N THR A 2 -30.33 -61.93 -18.18
CA THR A 2 -29.64 -60.69 -18.60
C THR A 2 -30.41 -59.64 -19.42
N ALA A 3 -30.67 -58.54 -18.71
CA ALA A 3 -31.20 -57.27 -19.15
C ALA A 3 -30.17 -56.44 -19.93
N VAL A 4 -30.68 -55.66 -20.88
CA VAL A 4 -29.98 -54.57 -21.56
C VAL A 4 -30.36 -53.26 -20.88
N SER A 5 -29.36 -52.59 -20.29
CA SER A 5 -29.49 -51.25 -19.71
C SER A 5 -29.06 -50.20 -20.73
N ARG A 6 -29.94 -49.23 -21.05
CA ARG A 6 -29.57 -47.87 -21.49
C ARG A 6 -30.73 -46.90 -21.24
N SER A 7 -30.50 -46.04 -20.24
CA SER A 7 -30.89 -44.64 -20.04
C SER A 7 -32.23 -44.10 -20.56
N PRO A 8 -32.89 -43.29 -19.71
CA PRO A 8 -33.37 -41.99 -20.16
C PRO A 8 -32.84 -40.83 -19.31
N THR A 9 -32.61 -39.75 -20.03
CA THR A 9 -32.44 -38.35 -19.64
C THR A 9 -33.31 -37.89 -18.46
N LEU A 10 -32.70 -37.24 -17.47
CA LEU A 10 -33.38 -36.38 -16.50
C LEU A 10 -32.72 -35.00 -16.51
N CYS A 11 -33.43 -34.04 -17.11
CA CYS A 11 -33.23 -32.61 -16.91
C CYS A 11 -33.46 -32.27 -15.44
N ALA A 12 -32.42 -31.84 -14.73
CA ALA A 12 -32.54 -31.18 -13.44
C ALA A 12 -32.17 -29.70 -13.59
N SER A 13 -33.22 -28.89 -13.69
CA SER A 13 -33.20 -27.46 -13.41
C SER A 13 -32.77 -27.24 -11.96
N LEU A 14 -31.64 -26.57 -11.74
CA LEU A 14 -31.24 -26.07 -10.43
C LEU A 14 -31.03 -24.56 -10.49
N ARG A 15 -31.83 -23.89 -9.65
CA ARG A 15 -32.03 -22.47 -9.48
C ARG A 15 -30.74 -21.73 -9.12
N ALA A 16 -30.58 -20.54 -9.71
CA ALA A 16 -29.67 -19.49 -9.28
C ALA A 16 -30.02 -18.98 -7.86
N PRO A 17 -29.04 -18.61 -7.03
CA PRO A 17 -29.28 -17.80 -5.85
C PRO A 17 -29.43 -16.32 -6.25
N SER A 18 -30.46 -15.68 -5.72
CA SER A 18 -30.82 -14.28 -5.92
C SER A 18 -29.85 -13.30 -5.23
N PRO A 19 -29.73 -12.06 -5.74
CA PRO A 19 -28.79 -11.07 -5.25
C PRO A 19 -29.30 -10.36 -3.99
N SER A 20 -28.44 -10.26 -2.97
CA SER A 20 -28.69 -9.39 -1.83
C SER A 20 -28.39 -7.93 -2.20
N THR A 21 -29.35 -7.09 -1.86
CA THR A 21 -29.47 -5.66 -2.06
C THR A 21 -28.28 -4.85 -1.51
N CYS A 22 -27.64 -4.04 -2.34
CA CYS A 22 -26.78 -2.93 -1.93
C CYS A 22 -27.42 -1.60 -2.37
N THR A 23 -27.75 -0.74 -1.42
CA THR A 23 -28.23 0.63 -1.67
C THR A 23 -27.05 1.63 -1.73
N PRO A 24 -27.21 2.76 -2.48
CA PRO A 24 -26.10 3.67 -2.79
C PRO A 24 -26.00 4.82 -1.78
N HIS A 25 -24.77 5.22 -1.41
CA HIS A 25 -24.53 6.46 -0.68
C HIS A 25 -23.56 7.40 -1.41
N SER A 26 -24.17 8.48 -1.90
CA SER A 26 -23.72 9.89 -1.99
C SER A 26 -22.24 10.23 -2.19
N ARG A 27 -21.99 10.90 -3.33
CA ARG A 27 -20.83 11.77 -3.60
C ARG A 27 -20.82 12.97 -2.65
N VAL A 28 -19.66 13.32 -2.10
CA VAL A 28 -19.38 14.63 -1.50
C VAL A 28 -18.04 15.13 -2.03
N PHE A 29 -18.07 16.21 -2.81
CA PHE A 29 -16.93 17.07 -3.13
C PHE A 29 -16.56 17.89 -1.90
N THR A 30 -15.29 17.94 -1.51
CA THR A 30 -14.71 19.15 -0.91
C THR A 30 -13.20 19.25 -1.19
N THR A 31 -12.81 20.49 -1.39
CA THR A 31 -11.55 21.04 -1.88
C THR A 31 -10.39 20.95 -0.88
N ARG A 32 -9.18 20.89 -1.45
CA ARG A 32 -7.84 20.90 -0.84
C ARG A 32 -7.64 21.98 0.23
N HIS A 33 -6.81 21.69 1.23
CA HIS A 33 -5.55 22.41 1.46
C HIS A 33 -4.64 21.63 2.43
N ARG A 34 -3.44 21.26 1.96
CA ARG A 34 -2.31 20.73 2.75
C ARG A 34 -1.47 21.89 3.27
N CYS A 35 -0.88 21.74 4.46
CA CYS A 35 0.54 22.10 4.63
C CYS A 35 1.18 21.40 5.84
N CYS A 36 2.28 20.68 5.57
CA CYS A 36 3.25 20.11 6.50
C CYS A 36 4.10 21.23 7.13
N SER A 37 4.33 21.19 8.45
CA SER A 37 5.49 20.62 9.18
C SER A 37 6.75 21.50 9.16
N HIS A 38 7.10 22.07 10.34
CA HIS A 38 8.36 21.88 11.11
C HIS A 38 9.53 22.81 10.70
N ARG A 39 9.90 23.82 11.53
CA ARG A 39 10.91 23.83 12.65
C ARG A 39 12.33 23.50 12.16
N SER A 40 13.40 24.25 12.45
CA SER A 40 13.88 24.80 13.75
C SER A 40 14.86 25.96 13.49
N ARG A 41 14.75 27.11 14.17
CA ARG A 41 15.49 27.52 15.39
C ARG A 41 17.01 27.23 15.37
N ALA A 42 17.79 28.28 15.11
CA ALA A 42 19.04 28.56 15.82
C ALA A 42 18.92 29.96 16.46
N PHE A 43 19.14 30.02 17.77
CA PHE A 43 19.28 31.24 18.55
C PHE A 43 20.73 31.70 18.43
N PHE A 44 20.99 32.92 17.97
CA PHE A 44 22.16 33.67 18.42
C PHE A 44 21.72 35.10 18.71
N THR A 45 21.81 35.44 19.99
CA THR A 45 21.74 36.80 20.53
C THR A 45 22.89 37.63 19.95
N TRP A 46 22.59 38.76 19.31
CA TRP A 46 23.58 39.82 19.10
C TRP A 46 23.04 41.14 19.64
N ARG A 47 23.87 41.72 20.50
CA ARG A 47 23.71 42.94 21.29
C ARG A 47 24.19 44.09 20.42
N GLU A 48 23.35 45.11 20.23
CA GLU A 48 23.71 46.33 19.51
C GLU A 48 24.94 47.00 20.12
N ARG A 49 25.98 47.18 19.30
CA ARG A 49 26.95 48.28 19.41
C ARG A 49 27.22 48.81 18.01
N ALA A 50 26.88 50.07 17.82
CA ALA A 50 27.19 50.86 16.64
C ALA A 50 28.70 51.16 16.58
N MET A 51 29.29 51.00 15.39
CA MET A 51 30.45 51.73 14.90
C MET A 51 30.38 51.76 13.37
N ASP A 52 30.40 52.97 12.80
CA ASP A 52 30.55 53.29 11.37
C ASP A 52 31.86 52.74 10.83
N VAL A 53 31.81 52.03 9.68
CA VAL A 53 32.86 52.03 8.64
C VAL A 53 32.21 51.73 7.28
N ASP A 54 32.48 52.60 6.31
CA ASP A 54 32.15 52.52 4.88
C ASP A 54 32.47 51.17 4.23
N GLY A 55 31.59 50.70 3.33
CA GLY A 55 31.86 49.57 2.46
C GLY A 55 30.64 49.16 1.62
N ASP A 56 30.69 49.49 0.34
CA ASP A 56 29.75 49.12 -0.73
C ASP A 56 29.24 47.67 -0.62
N ALA A 57 27.95 47.50 -0.33
CA ALA A 57 27.20 46.29 -0.60
C ALA A 57 25.73 46.63 -0.84
N VAL A 58 25.28 46.40 -2.06
CA VAL A 58 23.88 46.53 -2.50
C VAL A 58 23.01 45.60 -1.66
N HIS A 59 22.34 46.15 -0.65
CA HIS A 59 21.29 45.46 0.09
C HIS A 59 19.95 45.80 -0.54
N ASP A 60 19.31 44.81 -1.16
CA ASP A 60 17.92 44.89 -1.65
C ASP A 60 16.97 45.22 -0.48
N THR A 61 16.64 46.49 -0.34
CA THR A 61 15.63 46.94 0.61
C THR A 61 14.24 46.52 0.14
N LEU A 62 13.61 45.59 0.87
CA LEU A 62 12.22 45.16 0.69
C LEU A 62 11.28 46.33 0.36
N SER A 63 10.41 46.15 -0.62
CA SER A 63 9.42 47.14 -1.03
C SER A 63 8.42 47.45 0.11
N LYS A 64 7.78 48.62 0.03
CA LYS A 64 6.79 49.06 1.04
C LYS A 64 5.64 48.06 1.21
N ALA A 65 5.25 47.38 0.14
CA ALA A 65 4.23 46.34 0.14
C ALA A 65 4.68 45.07 0.89
N GLU A 66 5.93 44.65 0.69
CA GLU A 66 6.51 43.49 1.39
C GLU A 66 6.67 43.76 2.88
N ARG A 67 7.09 44.98 3.27
CA ARG A 67 7.16 45.36 4.69
C ARG A 67 5.79 45.36 5.36
N ALA A 68 4.75 45.81 4.65
CA ALA A 68 3.37 45.77 5.14
C ALA A 68 2.85 44.33 5.29
N ALA A 69 3.17 43.45 4.33
CA ALA A 69 2.81 42.03 4.40
C ALA A 69 3.50 41.32 5.58
N VAL A 70 4.79 41.59 5.80
CA VAL A 70 5.55 41.06 6.94
C VAL A 70 4.98 41.59 8.27
N ALA A 71 4.66 42.88 8.36
CA ALA A 71 4.04 43.46 9.55
C ALA A 71 2.67 42.83 9.86
N ALA A 72 1.84 42.60 8.84
CA ALA A 72 0.54 41.94 8.99
C ALA A 72 0.69 40.49 9.47
N ALA A 73 1.64 39.74 8.92
CA ALA A 73 1.92 38.36 9.32
C ALA A 73 2.41 38.28 10.78
N VAL A 74 3.32 39.18 11.18
CA VAL A 74 3.82 39.27 12.56
C VAL A 74 2.70 39.62 13.53
N ASN A 75 1.82 40.56 13.17
CA ASN A 75 0.71 40.96 14.03
C ASN A 75 -0.32 39.82 14.20
N MET A 76 -0.58 39.05 13.14
CA MET A 76 -1.44 37.85 13.21
C MET A 76 -0.86 36.76 14.11
N ILE A 77 0.45 36.53 14.05
CA ILE A 77 1.13 35.58 14.95
C ILE A 77 1.07 36.06 16.40
N PHE A 78 1.28 37.36 16.62
CA PHE A 78 1.19 37.97 17.94
C PHE A 78 -0.22 37.82 18.55
N ILE A 79 -1.27 38.13 17.79
CA ILE A 79 -2.66 37.97 18.21
C ILE A 79 -2.98 36.49 18.51
N ARG A 80 -2.50 35.56 17.68
CA ARG A 80 -2.70 34.11 17.90
C ARG A 80 -1.99 33.61 19.16
N CYS A 81 -0.77 34.10 19.41
CA CYS A 81 -0.05 33.81 20.64
C CYS A 81 -0.73 34.41 21.88
N GLN A 82 -1.30 35.61 21.78
CA GLN A 82 -2.07 36.23 22.87
C GLN A 82 -3.37 35.46 23.15
N LEU A 83 -4.08 35.01 22.12
CA LEU A 83 -5.27 34.16 22.23
C LEU A 83 -4.95 32.80 22.87
N GLN A 84 -3.86 32.14 22.45
CA GLN A 84 -3.42 30.88 23.08
C GLN A 84 -2.93 31.07 24.51
N ARG A 85 -2.29 32.20 24.83
CA ARG A 85 -1.93 32.54 26.22
C ARG A 85 -3.15 32.84 27.08
N ARG A 86 -4.16 33.53 26.53
CA ARG A 86 -5.47 33.74 27.18
C ARG A 86 -6.21 32.43 27.37
N GLU A 87 -6.17 31.52 26.39
CA GLU A 87 -6.77 30.19 26.49
C GLU A 87 -6.03 29.32 27.53
N GLY A 88 -4.70 29.37 27.57
CA GLY A 88 -3.90 28.71 28.60
C GLY A 88 -4.16 29.25 30.00
N ARG A 89 -4.25 30.58 30.16
CA ARG A 89 -4.64 31.23 31.42
C ARG A 89 -6.08 30.94 31.80
N MET A 90 -7.00 30.87 30.84
CA MET A 90 -8.40 30.52 31.06
C MET A 90 -8.54 29.05 31.46
N ARG A 91 -7.83 28.13 30.79
CA ARG A 91 -7.77 26.70 31.18
C ARG A 91 -7.10 26.52 32.54
N ALA A 92 -6.07 27.30 32.87
CA ALA A 92 -5.43 27.30 34.17
C ALA A 92 -6.36 27.88 35.25
N ALA A 93 -7.10 28.95 34.96
CA ALA A 93 -8.09 29.58 35.82
C ALA A 93 -9.31 28.66 36.04
N ILE A 94 -9.79 27.96 35.01
CA ILE A 94 -10.83 26.94 35.11
C ILE A 94 -10.33 25.79 35.98
N ARG A 95 -9.08 25.33 35.82
CA ARG A 95 -8.48 24.31 36.69
C ARG A 95 -8.33 24.78 38.14
N THR A 96 -7.97 26.04 38.38
CA THR A 96 -7.87 26.58 39.75
C THR A 96 -9.24 26.83 40.37
N ARG A 97 -10.24 27.25 39.58
CA ARG A 97 -11.62 27.43 40.02
C ARG A 97 -12.27 26.07 40.30
N GLN A 98 -12.08 25.08 39.44
CA GLN A 98 -12.47 23.68 39.69
C GLN A 98 -11.78 23.12 40.94
N LYS A 99 -10.49 23.40 41.15
CA LYS A 99 -9.75 22.99 42.36
C LYS A 99 -10.28 23.68 43.64
N LYS A 100 -10.70 24.95 43.56
CA LYS A 100 -11.35 25.67 44.68
C LYS A 100 -12.80 25.21 44.93
N THR A 101 -13.56 24.92 43.87
CA THR A 101 -14.92 24.36 43.96
C THR A 101 -14.89 22.93 44.50
N LEU A 102 -13.82 22.15 44.24
CA LEU A 102 -13.60 20.83 44.85
C LEU A 102 -13.15 20.92 46.31
N GLN A 103 -12.40 21.95 46.70
CA GLN A 103 -12.06 22.20 48.11
C GLN A 103 -13.25 22.71 48.93
N SER A 104 -14.25 23.34 48.31
CA SER A 104 -15.48 23.78 49.00
C SER A 104 -16.57 22.71 49.10
N ILE A 105 -16.40 21.55 48.45
CA ILE A 105 -17.26 20.37 48.67
C ILE A 105 -16.85 19.63 49.96
N HIS A 106 -15.81 20.10 50.66
CA HIS A 106 -15.29 19.51 51.88
C HIS A 106 -15.93 20.03 53.17
N LEU A 107 -17.21 20.42 53.11
CA LEU A 107 -18.08 20.64 54.26
C LEU A 107 -19.46 20.13 53.87
N ASP A 108 -19.62 18.81 53.89
CA ASP A 108 -20.73 18.13 54.56
C ASP A 108 -20.88 16.68 54.05
N GLU A 109 -21.20 15.84 55.02
CA GLU A 109 -21.74 14.48 54.93
C GLU A 109 -20.78 13.27 54.85
N GLU A 110 -21.04 12.38 55.80
CA GLU A 110 -20.23 11.28 56.28
C GLU A 110 -20.30 10.03 55.37
N GLY A 111 -19.21 9.27 55.37
CA GLY A 111 -19.19 7.83 55.06
C GLY A 111 -19.07 7.40 53.59
N SER A 112 -19.67 8.11 52.63
CA SER A 112 -19.71 7.67 51.21
C SER A 112 -18.71 8.41 50.29
N GLY A 113 -18.39 9.66 50.59
CA GLY A 113 -17.50 10.51 49.79
C GLY A 113 -16.02 10.10 49.82
N ALA A 114 -15.53 9.58 50.95
CA ALA A 114 -14.11 9.25 51.12
C ALA A 114 -13.64 8.09 50.21
N ILE A 115 -14.50 7.11 49.93
CA ILE A 115 -14.21 6.02 49.01
C ILE A 115 -14.19 6.53 47.56
N CYS A 116 -15.14 7.40 47.19
CA CYS A 116 -15.18 8.02 45.86
C CYS A 116 -13.96 8.91 45.61
N ASP A 117 -13.54 9.69 46.60
CA ASP A 117 -12.42 10.62 46.45
C ASP A 117 -11.07 9.88 46.43
N ALA A 118 -10.93 8.82 47.22
CA ALA A 118 -9.79 7.90 47.12
C ALA A 118 -9.73 7.20 45.76
N VAL A 119 -10.87 6.74 45.22
CA VAL A 119 -10.94 6.13 43.88
C VAL A 119 -10.61 7.14 42.79
N LEU A 120 -11.05 8.39 42.90
CA LEU A 120 -10.72 9.47 41.96
C LEU A 120 -9.25 9.86 42.03
N GLN A 121 -8.68 9.98 43.23
CA GLN A 121 -7.26 10.23 43.46
C GLN A 121 -6.39 9.09 42.91
N VAL A 122 -6.79 7.84 43.14
CA VAL A 122 -6.11 6.67 42.58
C VAL A 122 -6.24 6.65 41.06
N CYS A 123 -7.43 6.94 40.49
CA CYS A 123 -7.63 7.09 39.04
C CYS A 123 -6.79 8.21 38.44
N TYR A 124 -6.62 9.34 39.15
CA TYR A 124 -5.82 10.46 38.72
C TYR A 124 -4.32 10.15 38.79
N ALA A 125 -3.85 9.54 39.87
CA ALA A 125 -2.46 9.06 40.02
C ALA A 125 -2.13 7.97 38.97
N MET A 126 -3.08 7.08 38.69
CA MET A 126 -3.04 6.10 37.61
C MET A 126 -2.95 6.78 36.22
N GLY A 127 -3.78 7.80 35.96
CA GLY A 127 -3.80 8.55 34.70
C GLY A 127 -2.56 9.42 34.45
N CYS A 128 -1.94 9.93 35.51
CA CYS A 128 -0.73 10.77 35.44
C CYS A 128 0.57 9.95 35.35
N GLY A 129 0.50 8.62 35.40
CA GLY A 129 1.68 7.74 35.33
C GLY A 129 2.50 7.69 36.63
N ALA A 130 1.89 8.04 37.77
CA ALA A 130 2.54 7.96 39.08
C ALA A 130 2.78 6.51 39.53
N PHE A 131 2.01 5.55 39.00
CA PHE A 131 2.27 4.12 39.15
C PHE A 131 3.03 3.57 37.94
N PRO A 132 4.08 2.74 38.14
CA PRO A 132 4.71 2.03 37.04
C PRO A 132 3.66 1.17 36.33
N ARG A 133 3.53 1.31 35.00
CA ARG A 133 2.68 0.43 34.19
C ARG A 133 3.29 -0.97 34.22
N ALA A 134 2.91 -1.78 35.21
CA ALA A 134 3.38 -3.15 35.33
C ALA A 134 2.73 -3.98 34.22
N THR A 135 3.50 -4.34 33.21
CA THR A 135 3.12 -5.37 32.24
C THR A 135 2.89 -6.69 32.98
N PRO A 136 1.72 -7.36 32.86
CA PRO A 136 1.47 -8.63 33.50
C PRO A 136 2.52 -9.66 33.07
N ARG A 137 3.47 -9.97 33.95
CA ARG A 137 4.67 -10.77 33.62
C ARG A 137 4.38 -12.25 33.37
N TRP A 138 3.26 -12.76 33.88
CA TRP A 138 3.07 -14.20 34.10
C TRP A 138 2.47 -14.91 32.87
N TRP A 139 2.03 -14.15 31.86
CA TRP A 139 1.33 -14.67 30.66
C TRP A 139 1.96 -14.23 29.33
N MET A 140 3.10 -13.53 29.36
CA MET A 140 3.74 -13.01 28.16
C MET A 140 4.93 -13.86 27.74
N LYS A 141 4.75 -14.58 26.61
CA LYS A 141 5.85 -15.23 25.89
C LYS A 141 6.96 -14.20 25.62
N ARG A 142 8.21 -14.54 25.97
CA ARG A 142 9.38 -13.70 25.64
C ARG A 142 9.46 -13.52 24.12
N ARG A 143 9.84 -12.30 23.71
CA ARG A 143 10.04 -11.93 22.30
C ARG A 143 11.32 -11.10 22.23
N THR A 144 12.09 -11.27 21.16
CA THR A 144 13.41 -10.65 21.03
C THR A 144 13.30 -9.18 20.67
N GLY A 145 12.40 -8.79 19.75
CA GLY A 145 12.28 -7.39 19.31
C GLY A 145 13.46 -6.86 18.46
N GLY A 146 14.48 -7.70 18.22
CA GLY A 146 15.75 -7.28 17.64
C GLY A 146 15.63 -6.56 16.31
N VAL A 147 14.83 -7.06 15.36
CA VAL A 147 14.70 -6.43 14.03
C VAL A 147 14.13 -5.01 14.13
N TRP A 148 13.18 -4.79 15.03
CA TRP A 148 12.64 -3.44 15.25
C TRP A 148 13.63 -2.53 15.96
N GLU A 149 14.40 -3.06 16.90
CA GLU A 149 15.45 -2.31 17.59
C GLU A 149 16.55 -1.88 16.62
N ASP A 150 16.97 -2.77 15.72
CA ASP A 150 17.93 -2.49 14.65
C ASP A 150 17.41 -1.41 13.68
N LEU A 151 16.15 -1.49 13.25
CA LEU A 151 15.52 -0.47 12.40
C LEU A 151 15.42 0.91 13.07
N ARG A 152 15.53 0.99 14.40
CA ARG A 152 15.50 2.26 15.14
C ARG A 152 16.88 2.86 15.34
N GLN A 153 17.95 2.13 15.04
CA GLN A 153 19.30 2.67 15.11
C GLN A 153 19.46 3.72 14.00
N CYS A 154 20.23 4.77 14.29
CA CYS A 154 20.55 5.85 13.35
C CYS A 154 22.07 5.84 13.15
N ASP A 155 22.55 4.89 12.37
CA ASP A 155 23.96 4.68 12.05
C ASP A 155 24.19 4.63 10.51
N GLY A 156 25.45 4.44 10.10
CA GLY A 156 25.81 4.36 8.68
C GLY A 156 25.26 3.12 7.95
N ALA A 157 24.86 2.07 8.68
CA ALA A 157 24.32 0.83 8.12
C ALA A 157 22.78 0.84 8.00
N THR A 158 22.12 1.83 8.60
CA THR A 158 20.66 1.93 8.68
C THR A 158 20.03 1.91 7.29
N GLU A 159 20.61 2.58 6.31
CA GLU A 159 20.04 2.62 4.96
C GLU A 159 20.02 1.24 4.29
N ASP A 160 21.11 0.47 4.42
CA ASP A 160 21.21 -0.88 3.87
C ASP A 160 20.27 -1.86 4.58
N TYR A 161 20.12 -1.71 5.90
CA TYR A 161 19.18 -2.53 6.67
C TYR A 161 17.71 -2.27 6.27
N PHE A 162 17.34 -1.01 6.03
CA PHE A 162 16.01 -0.67 5.52
C PHE A 162 15.77 -1.23 4.11
N LYS A 163 16.77 -1.15 3.22
CA LYS A 163 16.69 -1.74 1.87
C LYS A 163 16.56 -3.27 1.94
N ASP A 164 17.29 -3.93 2.83
CA ASP A 164 17.22 -5.38 3.01
C ASP A 164 15.89 -5.84 3.63
N LYS A 165 15.46 -5.20 4.73
CA LYS A 165 14.30 -5.65 5.50
C LYS A 165 12.97 -5.11 4.99
N LEU A 166 12.94 -3.87 4.53
CA LEU A 166 11.72 -3.15 4.16
C LEU A 166 11.64 -2.78 2.67
N ARG A 167 12.68 -3.07 1.88
CA ARG A 167 12.73 -2.85 0.42
C ARG A 167 12.68 -1.39 -0.01
N MET A 168 13.02 -0.47 0.88
CA MET A 168 12.95 0.98 0.66
C MET A 168 13.99 1.71 1.50
N SER A 169 14.23 2.99 1.22
CA SER A 169 15.10 3.80 2.06
C SER A 169 14.37 4.26 3.34
N PRO A 170 15.09 4.66 4.39
CA PRO A 170 14.49 5.24 5.60
C PRO A 170 13.65 6.49 5.33
N ARG A 171 13.98 7.24 4.27
CA ARG A 171 13.20 8.40 3.83
C ARG A 171 11.82 7.98 3.33
N VAL A 172 11.76 7.07 2.36
CA VAL A 172 10.49 6.58 1.79
C VAL A 172 9.64 5.92 2.88
N PHE A 173 10.26 5.15 3.77
CA PHE A 173 9.56 4.57 4.92
C PHE A 173 8.89 5.64 5.79
N ARG A 174 9.61 6.72 6.15
CA ARG A 174 9.05 7.81 6.97
C ARG A 174 7.90 8.50 6.27
N GLU A 175 7.99 8.77 4.97
CA GLU A 175 6.92 9.39 4.19
C GLU A 175 5.65 8.50 4.16
N ILE A 176 5.82 7.18 4.00
CA ILE A 176 4.71 6.21 4.11
C ILE A 176 4.15 6.23 5.52
N ALA A 177 4.99 6.09 6.55
CA ALA A 177 4.56 6.03 7.94
C ALA A 177 3.80 7.30 8.37
N GLU A 178 4.28 8.48 7.99
CA GLU A 178 3.62 9.77 8.22
C GLU A 178 2.25 9.83 7.54
N THR A 179 2.15 9.40 6.28
CA THR A 179 0.89 9.35 5.52
C THR A 179 -0.13 8.40 6.15
N LEU A 180 0.33 7.27 6.67
CA LEU A 180 -0.54 6.26 7.29
C LEU A 180 -0.85 6.54 8.77
N SER A 181 -0.04 7.36 9.45
CA SER A 181 -0.15 7.65 10.88
C SER A 181 -1.56 8.06 11.34
N PRO A 182 -2.30 8.95 10.64
CA PRO A 182 -3.65 9.32 11.04
C PRO A 182 -4.64 8.15 11.12
N PHE A 183 -4.42 7.10 10.32
CA PHE A 183 -5.27 5.90 10.30
C PHE A 183 -4.86 4.86 11.36
N LEU A 184 -3.60 4.90 11.80
CA LEU A 184 -3.00 3.88 12.67
C LEU A 184 -2.82 4.34 14.12
N GLN A 185 -2.82 5.65 14.35
CA GLN A 185 -2.63 6.23 15.66
C GLN A 185 -3.79 5.86 16.59
N ARG A 186 -3.45 5.24 17.72
CA ARG A 186 -4.41 4.90 18.77
C ARG A 186 -4.24 5.81 19.97
N ARG A 187 -5.35 6.06 20.67
CA ARG A 187 -5.33 6.76 21.95
C ARG A 187 -4.50 5.97 22.96
N VAL A 188 -3.62 6.66 23.67
CA VAL A 188 -2.92 6.09 24.82
C VAL A 188 -3.94 5.87 25.91
N THR A 189 -4.09 4.63 26.36
CA THR A 189 -4.95 4.29 27.50
C THR A 189 -4.12 4.10 28.75
N PHE A 190 -4.80 4.11 29.90
CA PHE A 190 -4.18 3.80 31.18
C PHE A 190 -3.50 2.42 31.20
N TYR A 191 -4.21 1.40 30.73
CA TYR A 191 -3.79 0.00 30.83
C TYR A 191 -2.64 -0.38 29.89
N ARG A 192 -2.53 0.26 28.71
CA ARG A 192 -1.54 -0.14 27.72
C ARG A 192 -1.12 1.01 26.82
N LYS A 193 0.20 1.17 26.66
CA LYS A 193 0.75 2.01 25.59
C LYS A 193 0.49 1.32 24.24
N PRO A 194 -0.22 1.96 23.29
CA PRO A 194 -0.44 1.38 21.97
C PRO A 194 0.87 1.24 21.20
N LEU A 195 0.90 0.30 20.26
CA LEU A 195 1.99 0.19 19.30
C LEU A 195 2.08 1.50 18.50
N GLN A 196 3.30 1.95 18.24
CA GLN A 196 3.53 3.16 17.45
C GLN A 196 3.19 2.90 15.98
N PRO A 197 2.67 3.90 15.23
CA PRO A 197 2.39 3.77 13.81
C PRO A 197 3.59 3.24 13.01
N ASP A 198 4.78 3.77 13.25
CA ASP A 198 6.00 3.36 12.54
C ASP A 198 6.30 1.87 12.74
N LEU A 199 6.15 1.36 13.97
CA LEU A 199 6.32 -0.07 14.29
C LEU A 199 5.28 -0.93 13.57
N ILE A 200 4.02 -0.48 13.54
CA ILE A 200 2.92 -1.16 12.87
C ILE A 200 3.19 -1.26 11.35
N VAL A 201 3.60 -0.15 10.73
CA VAL A 201 3.94 -0.07 9.31
C VAL A 201 5.17 -0.92 8.99
N ALA A 202 6.24 -0.80 9.77
CA ALA A 202 7.47 -1.56 9.59
C ALA A 202 7.23 -3.07 9.66
N PHE A 203 6.43 -3.53 10.62
CA PHE A 203 6.06 -4.94 10.73
C PHE A 203 5.33 -5.45 9.47
N ALA A 204 4.39 -4.67 8.94
CA ALA A 204 3.62 -5.08 7.78
C ALA A 204 4.48 -5.16 6.51
N LEU A 205 5.31 -4.13 6.27
CA LEU A 205 6.27 -4.11 5.18
C LEU A 205 7.26 -5.27 5.28
N TYR A 206 7.83 -5.49 6.46
CA TYR A 206 8.73 -6.62 6.73
C TYR A 206 8.07 -7.95 6.40
N ARG A 207 6.83 -8.15 6.81
CA ARG A 207 6.09 -9.40 6.57
C ARG A 207 5.89 -9.64 5.07
N TRP A 208 5.46 -8.62 4.33
CA TRP A 208 5.29 -8.74 2.88
C TRP A 208 6.64 -8.99 2.18
N ALA A 209 7.70 -8.32 2.62
CA ALA A 209 9.05 -8.43 2.04
C ALA A 209 9.75 -9.76 2.30
N SER A 210 9.62 -10.30 3.53
CA SER A 210 10.28 -11.53 3.97
C SER A 210 9.47 -12.79 3.64
N GLY A 211 8.14 -12.70 3.66
CA GLY A 211 7.24 -13.86 3.58
C GLY A 211 7.26 -14.76 4.83
N GLU A 212 7.69 -14.25 5.98
CA GLU A 212 7.76 -15.01 7.23
C GLU A 212 6.38 -15.32 7.85
N THR A 213 6.34 -16.36 8.69
CA THR A 213 5.14 -16.70 9.47
C THR A 213 4.82 -15.61 10.51
N TYR A 214 3.59 -15.60 11.02
CA TYR A 214 3.23 -14.65 12.10
C TYR A 214 4.05 -14.91 13.36
N GLU A 215 4.35 -16.16 13.69
CA GLU A 215 5.16 -16.50 14.86
C GLU A 215 6.57 -15.90 14.79
N SER A 216 7.27 -16.09 13.66
CA SER A 216 8.61 -15.54 13.45
C SER A 216 8.59 -14.01 13.45
N GLY A 217 7.80 -13.41 12.54
CA GLY A 217 7.79 -11.97 12.37
C GLY A 217 7.33 -11.21 13.61
N THR A 218 6.31 -11.70 14.35
CA THR A 218 5.87 -11.00 15.57
C THR A 218 6.88 -11.12 16.71
N CYS A 219 7.65 -12.21 16.77
CA CYS A 219 8.77 -12.34 17.70
C CYS A 219 9.87 -11.31 17.42
N SER A 220 10.28 -11.20 16.15
CA SER A 220 11.31 -10.25 15.68
C SER A 220 10.97 -8.79 15.94
N PHE A 221 9.68 -8.45 16.02
CA PHE A 221 9.18 -7.09 16.29
C PHE A 221 8.69 -6.89 17.73
N GLY A 222 8.77 -7.91 18.60
CA GLY A 222 8.33 -7.80 19.99
C GLY A 222 6.81 -7.70 20.18
N ILE A 223 6.01 -7.95 19.13
CA ILE A 223 4.55 -7.78 19.15
C ILE A 223 3.82 -9.11 19.40
N GLY A 224 2.61 -9.06 19.95
CA GLY A 224 1.79 -10.26 20.10
C GLY A 224 1.17 -10.70 18.78
N ARG A 225 1.00 -12.01 18.57
CA ARG A 225 0.39 -12.58 17.34
C ARG A 225 -0.92 -11.89 16.93
N LYS A 226 -1.85 -11.72 17.88
CA LYS A 226 -3.13 -11.02 17.64
C LYS A 226 -2.92 -9.55 17.24
N SER A 227 -1.95 -8.87 17.86
CA SER A 227 -1.58 -7.50 17.49
C SER A 227 -0.95 -7.44 16.09
N GLY A 228 -0.15 -8.44 15.70
CA GLY A 228 0.40 -8.54 14.34
C GLY A 228 -0.67 -8.73 13.27
N LEU A 229 -1.66 -9.59 13.51
CA LEU A 229 -2.80 -9.76 12.60
C LEU A 229 -3.58 -8.46 12.40
N VAL A 230 -3.86 -7.75 13.50
CA VAL A 230 -4.53 -6.44 13.47
C VAL A 230 -3.66 -5.40 12.75
N ALA A 231 -2.34 -5.38 13.01
CA ALA A 231 -1.41 -4.49 12.33
C ALA A 231 -1.42 -4.68 10.80
N MET A 232 -1.39 -5.92 10.30
CA MET A 232 -1.48 -6.19 8.86
C MET A 232 -2.75 -5.63 8.24
N ARG A 233 -3.90 -5.90 8.87
CA ARG A 233 -5.20 -5.44 8.38
C ARG A 233 -5.29 -3.91 8.38
N ASP A 234 -4.86 -3.27 9.47
CA ASP A 234 -4.97 -1.82 9.60
C ASP A 234 -4.03 -1.11 8.61
N VAL A 235 -2.79 -1.60 8.41
CA VAL A 235 -1.86 -1.04 7.42
C VAL A 235 -2.39 -1.23 6.00
N MET A 236 -2.92 -2.41 5.68
CA MET A 236 -3.56 -2.68 4.38
C MET A 236 -4.70 -1.68 4.11
N SER A 237 -5.65 -1.54 5.04
CA SER A 237 -6.76 -0.58 4.90
C SER A 237 -6.28 0.87 4.81
N ALA A 238 -5.23 1.22 5.56
CA ALA A 238 -4.63 2.56 5.52
C ALA A 238 -3.93 2.83 4.18
N LEU A 239 -3.20 1.88 3.61
CA LEU A 239 -2.57 2.00 2.28
C LEU A 239 -3.62 2.20 1.19
N LEU A 240 -4.66 1.36 1.18
CA LEU A 240 -5.77 1.47 0.23
C LEU A 240 -6.50 2.81 0.35
N SER A 241 -6.51 3.43 1.54
CA SER A 241 -7.16 4.73 1.77
C SER A 241 -6.26 5.93 1.47
N GLY A 242 -4.99 5.87 1.88
CA GLY A 242 -4.02 6.96 1.76
C GLY A 242 -3.41 7.12 0.37
N TYR A 243 -3.44 6.06 -0.45
CA TYR A 243 -2.78 6.00 -1.76
C TYR A 243 -3.72 5.51 -2.88
N ARG A 244 -4.99 5.93 -2.83
CA ARG A 244 -6.04 5.52 -3.80
C ARG A 244 -5.69 5.79 -5.27
N ASP A 245 -4.90 6.81 -5.52
CA ASP A 245 -4.50 7.28 -6.85
C ASP A 245 -3.24 6.59 -7.38
N LYS A 246 -2.55 5.78 -6.57
CA LYS A 246 -1.28 5.14 -6.98
C LYS A 246 -1.47 4.07 -8.04
N ILE A 247 -2.60 3.38 -8.08
CA ILE A 247 -2.99 2.48 -9.17
C ILE A 247 -4.08 3.20 -9.95
N SER A 248 -3.71 3.77 -11.08
CA SER A 248 -4.62 4.53 -11.94
C SER A 248 -4.07 4.59 -13.35
N TRP A 249 -5.00 4.71 -14.31
CA TRP A 249 -4.65 4.98 -15.70
C TRP A 249 -3.95 6.33 -15.84
N PRO A 250 -2.90 6.43 -16.67
CA PRO A 250 -2.19 7.68 -16.86
C PRO A 250 -3.09 8.71 -17.55
N THR A 251 -3.00 9.96 -17.11
CA THR A 251 -3.77 11.09 -17.66
C THR A 251 -2.83 12.23 -18.11
N GLY A 252 -3.36 13.17 -18.91
CA GLY A 252 -2.61 14.35 -19.36
C GLY A 252 -1.25 14.02 -20.00
N LEU A 253 -0.20 14.69 -19.51
CA LEU A 253 1.17 14.50 -20.00
C LEU A 253 1.68 13.06 -19.81
N GLN A 254 1.37 12.42 -18.67
CA GLN A 254 1.81 11.05 -18.41
C GLN A 254 1.24 10.07 -19.43
N LYS A 255 -0.03 10.25 -19.82
CA LYS A 255 -0.68 9.48 -20.89
C LYS A 255 0.08 9.63 -22.20
N ALA A 256 0.43 10.86 -22.59
CA ALA A 256 1.19 11.12 -23.81
C ALA A 256 2.59 10.45 -23.78
N VAL A 257 3.28 10.48 -22.64
CA VAL A 257 4.58 9.81 -22.47
C VAL A 257 4.45 8.30 -22.62
N VAL A 258 3.46 7.67 -21.99
CA VAL A 258 3.23 6.21 -22.11
C VAL A 258 2.94 5.83 -23.56
N LEU A 259 2.00 6.52 -24.22
CA LEU A 259 1.64 6.23 -25.61
C LEU A 259 2.83 6.40 -26.57
N ARG A 260 3.64 7.45 -26.37
CA ARG A 260 4.84 7.68 -27.16
C ARG A 260 5.87 6.57 -26.95
N ALA A 261 6.09 6.15 -25.71
CA ALA A 261 7.02 5.07 -25.40
C ALA A 261 6.63 3.75 -26.10
N PHE A 262 5.35 3.42 -26.17
CA PHE A 262 4.88 2.27 -26.93
C PHE A 262 4.96 2.49 -28.46
N ALA A 263 4.63 3.68 -28.95
CA ALA A 263 4.76 4.02 -30.37
C ALA A 263 6.20 3.91 -30.87
N ASP A 264 7.18 4.34 -30.08
CA ASP A 264 8.62 4.20 -30.37
C ASP A 264 9.05 2.72 -30.42
N LYS A 265 8.32 1.84 -29.70
CA LYS A 265 8.46 0.38 -29.81
C LYS A 265 7.59 -0.24 -30.90
N GLY A 266 6.93 0.57 -31.73
CA GLY A 266 6.09 0.18 -32.86
C GLY A 266 4.69 -0.29 -32.52
N PHE A 267 4.18 0.06 -31.35
CA PHE A 267 2.81 -0.19 -30.92
C PHE A 267 2.10 1.14 -30.67
N PRO A 268 1.76 1.90 -31.73
CA PRO A 268 1.05 3.16 -31.56
C PRO A 268 -0.30 2.92 -30.87
N ASN A 269 -0.71 3.89 -30.05
CA ASN A 269 -1.95 3.86 -29.27
C ASN A 269 -2.06 2.77 -28.18
N CYS A 270 -1.00 2.01 -27.91
CA CYS A 270 -0.97 1.03 -26.83
C CYS A 270 -0.77 1.70 -25.46
N HIS A 271 -1.53 1.28 -24.45
CA HIS A 271 -1.45 1.80 -23.07
C HIS A 271 -0.64 0.95 -22.11
N GLY A 272 -0.49 -0.33 -22.41
CA GLY A 272 0.02 -1.26 -21.44
C GLY A 272 0.06 -2.68 -21.93
N CYS A 273 0.64 -3.52 -21.10
CA CYS A 273 0.68 -4.96 -21.26
C CYS A 273 -0.14 -5.59 -20.14
N ILE A 274 -1.00 -6.54 -20.48
CA ILE A 274 -1.87 -7.27 -19.56
C ILE A 274 -1.40 -8.72 -19.47
N ASP A 275 -1.37 -9.27 -18.26
CA ASP A 275 -1.05 -10.67 -18.02
C ASP A 275 -1.58 -11.11 -16.65
N CYS A 276 -1.72 -12.42 -16.49
CA CYS A 276 -2.10 -13.07 -15.26
C CYS A 276 -0.89 -13.57 -14.47
N THR A 277 -1.05 -13.65 -13.15
CA THR A 277 -0.04 -14.23 -12.27
C THR A 277 -0.67 -14.92 -11.06
N HIS A 278 0.05 -15.89 -10.52
CA HIS A 278 -0.41 -16.66 -9.36
C HIS A 278 0.14 -16.10 -8.05
N ILE A 279 -0.72 -15.97 -7.06
CA ILE A 279 -0.40 -15.78 -5.65
C ILE A 279 -0.47 -17.15 -4.97
N PHE A 280 0.66 -17.67 -4.48
CA PHE A 280 0.67 -19.00 -3.85
C PHE A 280 0.12 -18.97 -2.44
N ILE A 281 -0.72 -19.96 -2.14
CA ILE A 281 -1.37 -20.15 -0.84
C ILE A 281 -1.14 -21.58 -0.34
N ASP A 282 -1.38 -21.81 0.95
CA ASP A 282 -1.61 -23.17 1.44
C ASP A 282 -2.98 -23.68 0.99
N LYS A 283 -3.21 -24.99 1.05
CA LYS A 283 -4.53 -25.58 0.80
C LYS A 283 -5.57 -24.84 1.65
N PRO A 284 -6.59 -24.21 1.04
CA PRO A 284 -7.57 -23.47 1.82
C PRO A 284 -8.41 -24.44 2.65
N ALA A 285 -8.67 -24.09 3.90
CA ALA A 285 -9.33 -24.97 4.85
C ALA A 285 -10.88 -24.92 4.75
N ASN A 286 -11.42 -23.80 4.28
CA ASN A 286 -12.86 -23.48 4.37
C ASN A 286 -13.56 -23.44 3.00
N CYS A 287 -12.91 -23.90 1.93
CA CYS A 287 -13.49 -23.98 0.60
C CYS A 287 -12.95 -25.22 -0.15
N PRO A 288 -13.59 -25.63 -1.26
CA PRO A 288 -13.10 -26.74 -2.07
C PRO A 288 -11.65 -26.45 -2.52
N GLY A 289 -10.69 -27.18 -1.95
CA GLY A 289 -9.27 -26.94 -2.22
C GLY A 289 -8.89 -27.25 -3.67
N GLU A 290 -9.64 -28.12 -4.34
CA GLU A 290 -9.43 -28.54 -5.73
C GLU A 290 -9.50 -27.35 -6.70
N ASP A 291 -10.42 -26.41 -6.46
CA ASP A 291 -10.57 -25.21 -7.29
C ASP A 291 -9.30 -24.35 -7.28
N TYR A 292 -8.53 -24.38 -6.19
CA TYR A 292 -7.32 -23.58 -6.04
C TYR A 292 -6.08 -24.32 -6.51
N TYR A 293 -6.19 -25.62 -6.80
CA TYR A 293 -5.09 -26.47 -7.17
C TYR A 293 -4.85 -26.41 -8.69
N ASP A 294 -3.73 -25.80 -9.08
CA ASP A 294 -3.40 -25.61 -10.48
C ASP A 294 -2.82 -26.89 -11.13
N ARG A 295 -2.66 -26.85 -12.46
CA ARG A 295 -2.03 -27.93 -13.25
C ARG A 295 -0.58 -28.21 -12.86
N LYS A 296 0.07 -27.26 -12.19
CA LYS A 296 1.45 -27.36 -11.67
C LYS A 296 1.47 -27.91 -10.24
N ARG A 297 0.34 -28.45 -9.76
CA ARG A 297 0.19 -29.07 -8.44
C ARG A 297 0.45 -28.12 -7.28
N ARG A 298 0.06 -26.85 -7.42
CA ARG A 298 0.16 -25.83 -6.36
C ARG A 298 -1.17 -25.13 -6.13
N PHE A 299 -1.43 -24.80 -4.86
CA PHE A 299 -2.58 -23.99 -4.49
C PHE A 299 -2.27 -22.50 -4.75
N SER A 300 -3.12 -21.82 -5.49
CA SER A 300 -2.94 -20.40 -5.78
C SER A 300 -4.24 -19.63 -5.99
N VAL A 301 -4.16 -18.31 -5.89
CA VAL A 301 -5.17 -17.35 -6.33
C VAL A 301 -4.63 -16.62 -7.55
N GLN A 302 -5.46 -16.43 -8.56
CA GLN A 302 -5.09 -15.69 -9.76
C GLN A 302 -5.28 -14.19 -9.61
N THR A 303 -4.47 -13.48 -10.36
CA THR A 303 -4.41 -12.03 -10.40
C THR A 303 -4.10 -11.58 -11.81
N GLU A 304 -4.95 -10.74 -12.38
CA GLU A 304 -4.71 -10.02 -13.61
C GLU A 304 -4.13 -8.64 -13.28
N VAL A 305 -3.09 -8.23 -14.03
CA VAL A 305 -2.43 -6.94 -13.82
C VAL A 305 -2.12 -6.30 -15.16
N VAL A 306 -2.41 -5.01 -15.26
CA VAL A 306 -1.98 -4.17 -16.40
C VAL A 306 -0.78 -3.33 -15.98
N VAL A 307 0.25 -3.28 -16.81
CA VAL A 307 1.43 -2.43 -16.58
C VAL A 307 1.85 -1.62 -17.79
N ASP A 308 2.52 -0.50 -17.56
CA ASP A 308 3.21 0.26 -18.62
C ASP A 308 4.66 -0.20 -18.85
N LEU A 309 5.37 0.44 -19.79
CA LEU A 309 6.79 0.14 -20.07
C LEU A 309 7.75 0.53 -18.94
N ASN A 310 7.31 1.40 -18.02
CA ASN A 310 8.04 1.76 -16.80
C ASN A 310 7.75 0.80 -15.64
N LEU A 311 7.05 -0.31 -15.93
CA LEU A 311 6.66 -1.34 -14.96
C LEU A 311 5.66 -0.86 -13.92
N ARG A 312 5.01 0.29 -14.13
CA ARG A 312 3.99 0.82 -13.23
C ARG A 312 2.72 0.01 -13.38
N VAL A 313 2.13 -0.41 -12.27
CA VAL A 313 0.82 -1.07 -12.25
C VAL A 313 -0.28 -0.03 -12.50
N LEU A 314 -1.05 -0.23 -13.56
CA LEU A 314 -2.13 0.66 -13.98
C LEU A 314 -3.49 0.19 -13.50
N ASP A 315 -3.70 -1.14 -13.52
CA ASP A 315 -4.92 -1.80 -13.09
C ASP A 315 -4.59 -3.18 -12.50
N VAL A 316 -5.43 -3.67 -11.58
CA VAL A 316 -5.23 -4.94 -10.90
C VAL A 316 -6.57 -5.57 -10.51
N PHE A 317 -6.73 -6.85 -10.82
CA PHE A 317 -7.91 -7.64 -10.49
C PHE A 317 -7.50 -8.97 -9.86
N VAL A 318 -8.02 -9.28 -8.66
CA VAL A 318 -7.57 -10.42 -7.84
C VAL A 318 -8.74 -11.11 -7.18
N GLY A 319 -8.67 -12.44 -7.05
CA GLY A 319 -9.53 -13.18 -6.11
C GLY A 319 -10.02 -14.53 -6.60
N TYR A 320 -9.70 -14.91 -7.83
CA TYR A 320 -10.20 -16.15 -8.42
C TYR A 320 -9.30 -17.35 -8.14
N PRO A 321 -9.86 -18.57 -8.11
CA PRO A 321 -9.07 -19.77 -7.90
C PRO A 321 -7.99 -19.97 -8.96
N GLY A 322 -6.85 -20.53 -8.55
CA GLY A 322 -5.67 -20.77 -9.39
C GLY A 322 -5.90 -21.73 -10.55
N SER A 323 -6.96 -22.53 -10.54
CA SER A 323 -7.34 -23.42 -11.65
C SER A 323 -8.06 -22.69 -12.79
N CYS A 324 -8.55 -21.46 -12.58
CA CYS A 324 -9.24 -20.71 -13.63
C CYS A 324 -8.31 -20.42 -14.82
N HIS A 325 -8.88 -20.21 -16.00
CA HIS A 325 -8.11 -19.79 -17.17
C HIS A 325 -8.09 -18.26 -17.29
N ASP A 326 -7.01 -17.70 -17.86
CA ASP A 326 -6.86 -16.25 -18.07
C ASP A 326 -8.07 -15.65 -18.79
N VAL A 327 -8.57 -16.31 -19.85
CA VAL A 327 -9.81 -15.93 -20.55
C VAL A 327 -11.01 -15.76 -19.60
N ARG A 328 -11.13 -16.60 -18.56
CA ARG A 328 -12.22 -16.50 -17.58
C ARG A 328 -11.97 -15.35 -16.62
N ILE A 329 -10.72 -15.13 -16.22
CA ILE A 329 -10.35 -14.02 -15.32
C ILE A 329 -10.69 -12.68 -15.96
N VAL A 330 -10.28 -12.47 -17.22
CA VAL A 330 -10.53 -11.19 -17.90
C VAL A 330 -12.01 -10.92 -18.05
N HIS A 331 -12.85 -11.89 -18.44
CA HIS A 331 -14.31 -11.68 -18.57
C HIS A 331 -15.01 -11.33 -17.26
N LEU A 332 -14.44 -11.74 -16.12
CA LEU A 332 -14.97 -11.46 -14.79
C LEU A 332 -14.39 -10.19 -14.18
N SER A 333 -13.34 -9.63 -14.80
CA SER A 333 -12.66 -8.43 -14.32
C SER A 333 -13.53 -7.17 -14.47
N SER A 334 -13.28 -6.20 -13.59
CA SER A 334 -13.82 -4.85 -13.78
C SER A 334 -13.33 -4.21 -15.08
N LEU A 335 -12.14 -4.59 -15.55
CA LEU A 335 -11.55 -4.12 -16.78
C LEU A 335 -12.42 -4.45 -17.99
N TRP A 336 -12.90 -5.69 -18.08
CA TRP A 336 -13.83 -6.13 -19.12
C TRP A 336 -15.16 -5.37 -19.05
N GLY A 337 -15.73 -5.20 -17.86
CA GLY A 337 -16.96 -4.40 -17.68
C GLY A 337 -16.82 -2.97 -18.18
N CYS A 338 -15.68 -2.31 -17.91
CA CYS A 338 -15.38 -0.97 -18.43
C CYS A 338 -15.17 -0.97 -19.95
N ALA A 339 -14.62 -2.04 -20.53
CA ALA A 339 -14.45 -2.14 -21.98
C ALA A 339 -15.79 -2.28 -22.70
N GLU A 340 -16.67 -3.16 -22.21
CA GLU A 340 -18.02 -3.37 -22.74
C GLU A 340 -18.89 -2.11 -22.65
N ALA A 341 -18.69 -1.30 -21.60
CA ALA A 341 -19.35 -0.01 -21.45
C ALA A 341 -18.75 1.11 -22.33
N GLY A 342 -17.64 0.85 -23.05
CA GLY A 342 -16.94 1.85 -23.85
C GLY A 342 -16.15 2.89 -23.01
N GLU A 343 -15.88 2.60 -21.75
CA GLU A 343 -15.26 3.54 -20.79
C GLU A 343 -13.74 3.36 -20.67
N LEU A 344 -13.20 2.18 -21.00
CA LEU A 344 -11.82 1.81 -20.70
C LEU A 344 -10.78 2.67 -21.43
N PHE A 345 -11.04 3.02 -22.69
CA PHE A 345 -10.13 3.85 -23.48
C PHE A 345 -10.82 4.97 -24.24
N THR A 346 -11.06 6.07 -23.54
CA THR A 346 -11.58 7.30 -24.16
C THR A 346 -10.48 8.06 -24.94
N GLY A 347 -10.83 8.51 -26.14
CA GLY A 347 -10.02 9.38 -26.99
C GLY A 347 -10.07 9.00 -28.47
N PRO A 348 -9.54 9.86 -29.35
CA PRO A 348 -9.60 9.62 -30.79
C PRO A 348 -8.74 8.40 -31.19
N PRO A 349 -9.18 7.62 -32.18
CA PRO A 349 -8.34 6.61 -32.80
C PRO A 349 -7.17 7.24 -33.56
N VAL A 350 -6.11 6.46 -33.75
CA VAL A 350 -4.94 6.84 -34.57
C VAL A 350 -5.01 6.11 -35.91
N VAL A 351 -4.68 6.81 -36.99
CA VAL A 351 -4.55 6.20 -38.32
C VAL A 351 -3.13 5.65 -38.46
N LEU A 352 -3.03 4.35 -38.75
CA LEU A 352 -1.77 3.67 -38.99
C LEU A 352 -1.22 4.02 -40.40
N PRO A 353 0.07 3.81 -40.67
CA PRO A 353 0.68 4.13 -41.98
C PRO A 353 -0.01 3.50 -43.20
N PHE A 354 -0.80 2.44 -43.00
CA PHE A 354 -1.54 1.73 -44.06
C PHE A 354 -3.03 2.16 -44.15
N GLY A 355 -3.43 3.24 -43.47
CA GLY A 355 -4.80 3.76 -43.52
C GLY A 355 -5.77 3.16 -42.49
N GLU A 356 -5.38 2.06 -41.84
CA GLU A 356 -6.20 1.42 -40.80
C GLU A 356 -6.32 2.27 -39.54
N ARG A 357 -7.52 2.31 -38.94
CA ARG A 357 -7.77 3.04 -37.69
C ARG A 357 -7.59 2.11 -36.51
N THR A 358 -6.75 2.50 -35.55
CA THR A 358 -6.57 1.76 -34.30
C THR A 358 -7.10 2.58 -33.12
N ASN A 359 -8.03 1.97 -32.38
CA ASN A 359 -8.41 2.44 -31.06
C ASN A 359 -7.23 2.24 -30.09
N ARG A 360 -7.42 2.65 -28.86
CA ARG A 360 -6.46 2.41 -27.78
C ARG A 360 -6.61 0.97 -27.31
N TYR A 361 -5.50 0.30 -27.01
CA TYR A 361 -5.49 -1.13 -26.68
C TYR A 361 -4.38 -1.52 -25.69
N LEU A 362 -4.43 -2.76 -25.22
CA LEU A 362 -3.40 -3.44 -24.44
C LEU A 362 -2.78 -4.58 -25.24
N LEU A 363 -1.53 -4.93 -24.91
CA LEU A 363 -0.89 -6.14 -25.42
C LEU A 363 -1.14 -7.30 -24.45
N GLY A 364 -1.80 -8.34 -24.93
CA GLY A 364 -2.04 -9.59 -24.20
C GLY A 364 -1.26 -10.77 -24.78
N ASP A 365 -1.40 -11.93 -24.15
CA ASP A 365 -0.95 -13.21 -24.70
C ASP A 365 -2.14 -14.02 -25.26
N ASN A 366 -1.84 -15.16 -25.89
CA ASN A 366 -2.88 -16.01 -26.49
C ASN A 366 -3.85 -16.66 -25.48
N GLY A 367 -3.67 -16.44 -24.18
CA GLY A 367 -4.64 -16.82 -23.15
C GLY A 367 -5.86 -15.88 -23.09
N TYR A 368 -5.77 -14.70 -23.70
CA TYR A 368 -6.83 -13.71 -23.76
C TYR A 368 -7.75 -13.90 -24.98
N PRO A 369 -9.03 -13.51 -24.88
CA PRO A 369 -9.93 -13.49 -26.03
C PRO A 369 -9.55 -12.36 -26.99
N PRO A 370 -9.61 -12.56 -28.32
CA PRO A 370 -9.48 -11.47 -29.28
C PRO A 370 -10.56 -10.42 -29.03
N SER A 371 -10.17 -9.14 -28.94
CA SER A 371 -11.10 -8.02 -28.72
C SER A 371 -10.55 -6.74 -29.34
N GLU A 372 -11.38 -5.71 -29.47
CA GLU A 372 -10.95 -4.41 -30.03
C GLU A 372 -9.91 -3.69 -29.15
N TRP A 373 -9.79 -4.08 -27.88
CA TRP A 373 -8.97 -3.41 -26.88
C TRP A 373 -7.82 -4.29 -26.34
N VAL A 374 -7.70 -5.55 -26.78
CA VAL A 374 -6.57 -6.43 -26.49
C VAL A 374 -6.00 -6.99 -27.78
N VAL A 375 -4.76 -6.62 -28.09
CA VAL A 375 -4.00 -7.11 -29.25
C VAL A 375 -3.17 -8.31 -28.83
N LEU A 376 -3.34 -9.41 -29.57
CA LEU A 376 -2.72 -10.71 -29.34
C LEU A 376 -1.64 -11.00 -30.38
N PRO A 377 -0.65 -11.87 -30.09
CA PRO A 377 0.23 -12.37 -31.13
C PRO A 377 -0.57 -13.24 -32.12
N TYR A 378 -0.12 -13.36 -33.37
CA TYR A 378 -0.78 -14.20 -34.37
C TYR A 378 -0.73 -15.68 -33.97
N GLY A 379 0.40 -16.15 -33.44
CA GLY A 379 0.60 -17.55 -33.08
C GLY A 379 0.57 -18.53 -34.27
N GLY A 380 0.69 -19.83 -33.98
CA GLY A 380 0.65 -20.90 -34.98
C GLY A 380 2.02 -21.43 -35.43
N ALA A 381 2.02 -22.61 -36.07
CA ALA A 381 3.24 -23.30 -36.52
C ALA A 381 3.75 -22.80 -37.89
N SER A 382 2.86 -22.29 -38.73
CA SER A 382 3.14 -21.85 -40.09
C SER A 382 2.83 -20.37 -40.23
N GLN A 383 3.74 -19.52 -39.74
CA GLN A 383 3.57 -18.06 -39.75
C GLN A 383 4.25 -17.42 -40.95
N HIS A 384 3.60 -16.43 -41.57
CA HIS A 384 4.25 -15.59 -42.57
C HIS A 384 5.38 -14.76 -41.92
N PRO A 385 6.49 -14.44 -42.62
CA PRO A 385 7.60 -13.69 -42.02
C PRO A 385 7.22 -12.37 -41.34
N SER A 386 6.16 -11.70 -41.81
CA SER A 386 5.63 -10.49 -41.18
C SER A 386 4.95 -10.75 -39.83
N GLU A 387 4.24 -11.87 -39.69
CA GLU A 387 3.59 -12.30 -38.44
C GLU A 387 4.65 -12.68 -37.40
N ILE A 388 5.68 -13.43 -37.81
CA ILE A 388 6.83 -13.75 -36.94
C ILE A 388 7.50 -12.46 -36.45
N ARG A 389 7.68 -11.48 -37.34
CA ARG A 389 8.28 -10.17 -36.98
C ARG A 389 7.40 -9.41 -36.00
N PHE A 390 6.07 -9.42 -36.19
CA PHE A 390 5.12 -8.81 -35.26
C PHE A 390 5.17 -9.50 -33.90
N ASP A 391 5.05 -10.83 -33.86
CA ASP A 391 5.03 -11.62 -32.62
C ASP A 391 6.32 -11.45 -31.81
N ASN A 392 7.48 -11.46 -32.48
CA ASN A 392 8.77 -11.21 -31.81
C ASN A 392 8.84 -9.81 -31.19
N LYS A 393 8.33 -8.81 -31.91
CA LYS A 393 8.31 -7.42 -31.44
C LYS A 393 7.33 -7.28 -30.27
N GLN A 394 6.15 -7.88 -30.38
CA GLN A 394 5.13 -7.87 -29.32
C GLN A 394 5.65 -8.56 -28.08
N LYS A 395 6.21 -9.77 -28.20
CA LYS A 395 6.81 -10.52 -27.09
C LYS A 395 7.88 -9.71 -26.35
N THR A 396 8.71 -8.97 -27.08
CA THR A 396 9.75 -8.11 -26.48
C THR A 396 9.14 -6.99 -25.64
N VAL A 397 8.09 -6.33 -26.16
CA VAL A 397 7.40 -5.22 -25.50
C VAL A 397 6.57 -5.73 -24.32
N ARG A 398 5.76 -6.77 -24.53
CA ARG A 398 4.96 -7.47 -23.51
C ARG A 398 5.82 -8.00 -22.37
N GLY A 399 7.08 -8.32 -22.61
CA GLY A 399 8.04 -8.65 -21.55
C GLY A 399 8.17 -7.59 -20.43
N ALA A 400 7.62 -6.38 -20.59
CA ALA A 400 7.41 -5.43 -19.50
C ALA A 400 6.58 -6.03 -18.34
N VAL A 401 5.50 -6.75 -18.62
CA VAL A 401 4.65 -7.34 -17.56
C VAL A 401 5.39 -8.41 -16.77
N GLU A 402 6.18 -9.25 -17.44
CA GLU A 402 7.02 -10.24 -16.78
C GLU A 402 8.12 -9.59 -15.93
N ARG A 403 8.71 -8.46 -16.38
CA ARG A 403 9.67 -7.69 -15.59
C ARG A 403 8.99 -7.04 -14.37
N ALA A 404 7.78 -6.54 -14.52
CA ALA A 404 7.00 -5.99 -13.41
C ALA A 404 6.68 -7.06 -12.36
N PHE A 405 6.22 -8.25 -12.78
CA PHE A 405 6.01 -9.39 -11.89
C PHE A 405 7.27 -9.85 -11.20
N ARG A 406 8.39 -9.91 -11.92
CA ARG A 406 9.71 -10.24 -11.35
C ARG A 406 10.11 -9.28 -10.24
N ARG A 407 9.97 -7.97 -10.48
CA ARG A 407 10.24 -6.94 -9.48
C ARG A 407 9.29 -7.06 -8.29
N LEU A 408 7.98 -7.07 -8.54
CA LEU A 408 6.95 -7.10 -7.49
C LEU A 408 7.11 -8.34 -6.60
N LYS A 409 7.14 -9.53 -7.20
CA LYS A 409 7.25 -10.78 -6.44
C LYS A 409 8.63 -10.97 -5.80
N GLY A 410 9.70 -10.49 -6.44
CA GLY A 410 11.04 -10.52 -5.88
C GLY A 410 11.19 -9.63 -4.64
N MET A 411 10.58 -8.44 -4.65
CA MET A 411 10.56 -7.52 -3.51
C MET A 411 9.66 -8.03 -2.38
N TRP A 412 8.50 -8.57 -2.72
CA TRP A 412 7.42 -8.92 -1.81
C TRP A 412 7.18 -10.45 -1.77
N ARG A 413 8.09 -11.15 -1.09
CA ARG A 413 8.18 -12.62 -1.10
C ARG A 413 6.97 -13.36 -0.55
N LEU A 414 6.09 -12.70 0.21
CA LEU A 414 4.89 -13.34 0.74
C LEU A 414 4.03 -13.99 -0.36
N PHE A 415 3.91 -13.36 -1.53
CA PHE A 415 3.07 -13.85 -2.63
C PHE A 415 3.72 -14.95 -3.48
N LEU A 416 4.99 -15.27 -3.21
CA LEU A 416 5.72 -16.39 -3.82
C LEU A 416 5.67 -17.67 -2.99
N ARG A 417 5.48 -17.54 -1.68
CA ARG A 417 5.52 -18.66 -0.75
C ARG A 417 4.09 -19.07 -0.41
N SER A 418 3.85 -20.37 -0.39
CA SER A 418 2.62 -20.89 0.21
C SER A 418 2.58 -20.46 1.67
N HIS A 419 1.47 -19.84 2.06
CA HIS A 419 1.26 -19.36 3.40
C HIS A 419 -0.22 -19.47 3.77
N LYS A 420 -0.48 -19.74 5.04
CA LYS A 420 -1.82 -19.63 5.62
C LYS A 420 -2.27 -18.19 5.53
N THR A 421 -3.25 -17.94 4.68
CA THR A 421 -3.81 -16.61 4.46
C THR A 421 -5.30 -16.58 4.70
N ASN A 422 -5.82 -15.40 5.02
CA ASN A 422 -7.24 -15.16 4.99
C ASN A 422 -7.62 -14.79 3.55
N MET A 423 -8.39 -15.66 2.89
CA MET A 423 -8.84 -15.51 1.51
C MET A 423 -9.63 -14.23 1.25
N GLU A 424 -10.33 -13.70 2.26
CA GLU A 424 -11.06 -12.42 2.15
C GLU A 424 -10.09 -11.24 2.04
N THR A 425 -8.98 -11.29 2.80
CA THR A 425 -8.01 -10.18 2.86
C THR A 425 -6.89 -10.27 1.84
N LEU A 426 -6.68 -11.46 1.25
CA LEU A 426 -5.57 -11.69 0.33
C LEU A 426 -5.61 -10.75 -0.89
N PRO A 427 -6.75 -10.55 -1.59
CA PRO A 427 -6.83 -9.61 -2.70
C PRO A 427 -6.38 -8.19 -2.30
N GLN A 428 -6.89 -7.70 -1.18
CA GLN A 428 -6.59 -6.36 -0.68
C GLN A 428 -5.12 -6.20 -0.27
N GLN A 429 -4.50 -7.24 0.29
CA GLN A 429 -3.07 -7.25 0.56
C GLN A 429 -2.24 -7.18 -0.72
N PHE A 430 -2.65 -7.89 -1.77
CA PHE A 430 -1.95 -7.83 -3.06
C PHE A 430 -2.05 -6.44 -3.69
N VAL A 431 -3.24 -5.83 -3.68
CA VAL A 431 -3.44 -4.45 -4.15
C VAL A 431 -2.58 -3.47 -3.34
N ALA A 432 -2.51 -3.60 -2.02
CA ALA A 432 -1.64 -2.77 -1.18
C ALA A 432 -0.16 -2.90 -1.56
N VAL A 433 0.27 -4.09 -1.99
CA VAL A 433 1.63 -4.32 -2.49
C VAL A 433 1.86 -3.76 -3.89
N CYS A 434 0.86 -3.78 -4.78
CA CYS A 434 0.90 -3.05 -6.05
C CYS A 434 1.05 -1.53 -5.83
N ILE A 435 0.35 -0.97 -4.83
CA ILE A 435 0.52 0.44 -4.42
C ILE A 435 1.98 0.71 -4.00
N LEU A 436 2.53 -0.13 -3.11
CA LEU A 436 3.91 0.00 -2.65
C LEU A 436 4.90 -0.12 -3.83
N HIS A 437 4.68 -1.04 -4.76
CA HIS A 437 5.50 -1.19 -5.96
C HIS A 437 5.54 0.10 -6.79
N ASN A 438 4.40 0.76 -6.99
CA ASN A 438 4.35 2.05 -7.69
C ASN A 438 5.02 3.18 -6.91
N ILE A 439 4.88 3.22 -5.57
CA ILE A 439 5.63 4.17 -4.72
C ILE A 439 7.13 4.00 -4.90
N LEU A 440 7.62 2.76 -4.90
CA LEU A 440 9.06 2.49 -5.10
C LEU A 440 9.56 2.86 -6.50
N ILE A 441 8.70 2.82 -7.52
CA ILE A 441 9.02 3.31 -8.86
C ILE A 441 9.10 4.84 -8.86
N ASP A 442 8.11 5.52 -8.25
CA ASP A 442 8.07 6.99 -8.17
C ASP A 442 9.32 7.54 -7.46
N GLU A 443 9.77 6.86 -6.41
CA GLU A 443 10.96 7.22 -5.63
C GLU A 443 12.29 6.73 -6.26
N GLY A 444 12.24 6.10 -7.44
CA GLY A 444 13.43 5.66 -8.16
C GLY A 444 14.23 4.55 -7.45
N ILE A 445 13.60 3.76 -6.57
CA ILE A 445 14.28 2.69 -5.84
C ILE A 445 14.63 1.56 -6.82
N PRO A 446 15.92 1.24 -7.04
CA PRO A 446 16.32 0.21 -8.00
C PRO A 446 15.91 -1.19 -7.52
N PHE A 447 15.67 -2.09 -8.46
CA PHE A 447 15.42 -3.51 -8.14
C PHE A 447 16.76 -4.22 -7.96
N ASN A 448 16.98 -4.83 -6.80
CA ASN A 448 18.16 -5.66 -6.57
C ASN A 448 17.93 -7.07 -7.13
N ASP A 449 18.57 -7.40 -8.25
CA ASP A 449 18.45 -8.72 -8.89
C ASP A 449 18.90 -9.87 -7.98
N ASN A 450 19.71 -9.62 -6.94
CA ASN A 450 20.07 -10.64 -5.94
C ASN A 450 18.84 -11.19 -5.21
N LEU A 451 17.73 -10.44 -5.15
CA LEU A 451 16.47 -10.92 -4.57
C LEU A 451 15.84 -12.08 -5.34
N LEU A 452 16.26 -12.30 -6.59
CA LEU A 452 15.85 -13.44 -7.40
C LEU A 452 16.66 -14.70 -7.14
N TRP A 453 17.58 -14.67 -6.18
CA TRP A 453 18.41 -15.80 -5.82
C TRP A 453 18.18 -16.15 -4.34
N GLU A 454 18.18 -17.45 -4.06
CA GLU A 454 18.20 -18.00 -2.72
C GLU A 454 19.46 -18.85 -2.57
N VAL A 455 20.17 -18.65 -1.47
CA VAL A 455 21.31 -19.51 -1.08
C VAL A 455 20.73 -20.63 -0.24
N ARG A 456 20.91 -21.86 -0.69
CA ARG A 456 20.51 -23.04 0.07
C ARG A 456 21.50 -23.32 1.21
N PRO A 457 21.14 -24.15 2.20
CA PRO A 457 22.04 -24.55 3.28
C PRO A 457 23.36 -25.19 2.81
N ASP A 458 23.36 -25.76 1.59
CA ASP A 458 24.53 -26.33 0.91
C ASP A 458 25.43 -25.27 0.23
N GLY A 459 25.11 -23.99 0.36
CA GLY A 459 25.83 -22.87 -0.26
C GLY A 459 25.48 -22.61 -1.73
N VAL A 460 24.65 -23.46 -2.36
CA VAL A 460 24.31 -23.33 -3.78
C VAL A 460 23.26 -22.24 -3.99
N ARG A 461 23.56 -21.30 -4.88
CA ARG A 461 22.60 -20.28 -5.34
C ARG A 461 21.61 -20.87 -6.33
N ARG A 462 20.33 -20.81 -6.00
CA ARG A 462 19.22 -21.19 -6.90
C ARG A 462 18.38 -19.97 -7.25
N ARG A 463 18.00 -19.84 -8.51
CA ARG A 463 17.03 -18.82 -8.93
C ARG A 463 15.66 -19.14 -8.32
N VAL A 464 15.03 -18.13 -7.71
CA VAL A 464 13.70 -18.20 -7.13
C VAL A 464 12.68 -18.51 -8.23
N ASP A 465 11.83 -19.51 -8.01
CA ASP A 465 10.70 -19.76 -8.89
C ASP A 465 9.61 -18.71 -8.63
N LEU A 466 9.44 -17.80 -9.58
CA LEU A 466 8.44 -16.73 -9.49
C LEU A 466 7.02 -17.18 -9.85
N GLY A 467 6.86 -18.44 -10.26
CA GLY A 467 5.59 -18.96 -10.74
C GLY A 467 5.12 -18.34 -12.05
N MET A 468 5.98 -17.58 -12.74
CA MET A 468 5.70 -17.03 -14.06
C MET A 468 5.71 -18.17 -15.09
N HIS A 469 4.81 -18.12 -16.07
CA HIS A 469 4.80 -19.11 -17.14
C HIS A 469 6.15 -19.06 -17.88
N ARG A 470 6.94 -20.14 -17.77
CA ARG A 470 7.94 -20.38 -18.81
C ARG A 470 7.17 -20.83 -20.03
N PRO A 471 7.43 -20.28 -21.23
CA PRO A 471 6.99 -20.94 -22.45
C PRO A 471 7.46 -22.39 -22.36
N LEU A 472 6.57 -23.34 -22.63
CA LEU A 472 6.99 -24.70 -22.94
C LEU A 472 8.01 -24.54 -24.09
N ARG A 473 9.24 -24.99 -23.83
CA ARG A 473 10.33 -24.93 -24.80
C ARG A 473 10.01 -25.78 -26.01
#